data_AF-A0A8J4Y4N7-F1
#
_entry.id   AF-A0A8J4Y4N7-F1
#
_cell.length_a   1.000
_cell.length_b   1.000
_cell.length_c   1.000
_cell.angle_alpha   90.00
_cell.angle_beta   90.00
_cell.angle_gamma   90.00
#
_symmetry.space_group_name_H-M   'P 1'
#
loop_
_entity.id
_entity.type
_entity.pdbx_description
1 polymer ?
#
loop_
_entity_poly.entity_id
_entity_poly.type
_entity_poly.pdbx_seq_one_letter_code
_entity_poly.pdbx_strand_id
1 'polypeptide(L)'
;MIIAQDAQGEIDQSVIAEQKKRFSRDRQQGQKTSLEHLSTILPPDTVRKIHIAQETGASNWLTSLPIRAKGFNLNKQEFVDAVALRYGWPVEGLPNTCVCGSPNNVDHTMTCKKGGFVCIRHDEVRDLTASMLREVCQDVSTEPTLLPLMGNSCGTGQPILPLRLAWTSVLGDSGPEGSGPFWTSGSSTRWPPPS
;
A
#
# COMPACT_ATOMS: atom_id res chain seq x y z
N MET A 1 -16.05 -27.04 24.48
CA MET A 1 -16.19 -28.31 23.75
C MET A 1 -16.15 -29.42 24.78
N ILE A 2 -17.25 -30.12 25.00
CA ILE A 2 -17.33 -31.23 25.96
C ILE A 2 -17.45 -32.50 25.12
N ILE A 3 -16.42 -33.35 25.17
CA ILE A 3 -16.41 -34.65 24.50
C ILE A 3 -16.64 -35.70 25.57
N ALA A 4 -17.62 -36.59 25.36
CA ALA A 4 -17.82 -37.71 26.26
C ALA A 4 -16.60 -38.63 26.19
N GLN A 5 -15.96 -38.87 27.33
CA GLN A 5 -14.95 -39.91 27.49
C GLN A 5 -15.68 -41.23 27.72
N ASP A 6 -15.23 -42.27 27.03
CA ASP A 6 -15.59 -43.65 27.34
C ASP A 6 -15.00 -44.07 28.70
N ALA A 7 -15.49 -45.19 29.24
CA ALA A 7 -15.15 -45.65 30.59
C ALA A 7 -13.65 -45.96 30.78
N GLN A 8 -12.90 -46.05 29.67
CA GLN A 8 -11.47 -46.33 29.59
C GLN A 8 -10.62 -45.05 29.42
N GLY A 9 -11.25 -43.88 29.21
CA GLY A 9 -10.56 -42.59 29.02
C GLY A 9 -9.90 -42.41 27.65
N GLU A 10 -10.30 -43.21 26.66
CA GLU A 10 -9.73 -43.20 25.32
C GLU A 10 -10.49 -42.20 24.43
N ILE A 11 -9.84 -41.10 24.08
CA ILE A 11 -10.50 -40.04 23.33
C ILE A 11 -10.42 -40.36 21.84
N ASP A 12 -11.56 -40.69 21.24
CA ASP A 12 -11.66 -40.96 19.81
C ASP A 12 -11.31 -39.69 18.98
N GLN A 13 -10.14 -39.72 18.35
CA GLN A 13 -9.61 -38.63 17.52
C GLN A 13 -10.51 -38.34 16.31
N SER A 14 -11.23 -39.35 15.80
CA SER A 14 -12.13 -39.19 14.67
C SER A 14 -13.35 -38.35 15.04
N VAL A 15 -13.90 -38.57 16.25
CA VAL A 15 -15.01 -37.81 16.82
C VAL A 15 -14.58 -36.37 17.11
N ILE A 16 -13.38 -36.16 17.67
CA ILE A 16 -12.81 -34.81 17.86
C ILE A 16 -12.68 -34.07 16.53
N ALA A 17 -12.13 -34.72 15.51
CA ALA A 17 -11.93 -34.12 14.20
C ALA A 17 -13.28 -33.73 13.56
N GLU A 18 -14.28 -34.60 13.65
CA GLU A 18 -15.63 -34.35 13.14
C GLU A 18 -16.32 -33.21 13.90
N GLN A 19 -16.24 -33.19 15.22
CA GLN A 19 -16.79 -32.08 16.02
C GLN A 19 -16.08 -30.75 15.72
N LYS A 20 -14.75 -30.73 15.61
CA LYS A 20 -14.00 -29.52 15.21
C LYS A 20 -14.45 -29.02 13.84
N LYS A 21 -14.68 -29.92 12.88
CA LYS A 21 -15.23 -29.58 11.56
C LYS A 21 -16.64 -28.99 11.68
N ARG A 22 -17.51 -29.58 12.50
CA ARG A 22 -18.87 -29.04 12.76
C ARG A 22 -18.82 -27.63 13.34
N PHE A 23 -18.05 -27.41 14.41
CA PHE A 23 -17.88 -26.07 15.00
C PHE A 23 -17.30 -25.05 14.00
N SER A 24 -16.34 -25.46 13.17
CA SER A 24 -15.80 -24.59 12.12
C SER A 24 -16.86 -24.21 11.09
N ARG A 25 -17.69 -25.17 10.67
CA ARG A 25 -18.80 -24.94 9.73
C ARG A 25 -19.88 -24.05 10.34
N ASP A 26 -20.28 -24.31 11.58
CA ASP A 26 -21.28 -23.50 12.28
C ASP A 26 -20.82 -22.06 12.45
N ARG A 27 -19.54 -21.86 12.78
CA ARG A 27 -18.93 -20.52 12.84
C ARG A 27 -18.94 -19.82 11.49
N GLN A 28 -18.54 -20.51 10.42
CA GLN A 28 -18.57 -19.95 9.06
C GLN A 28 -19.99 -19.61 8.63
N GLN A 29 -20.96 -20.47 8.94
CA GLN A 29 -22.37 -20.23 8.64
C GLN A 29 -22.89 -19.00 9.40
N GLY A 30 -22.59 -18.89 10.70
CA GLY A 30 -22.97 -17.72 11.51
C GLY A 30 -22.34 -16.41 11.03
N GLN A 31 -21.09 -16.46 10.56
CA GLN A 31 -20.44 -15.30 9.94
C GLN A 31 -21.11 -14.93 8.61
N LYS A 32 -21.48 -15.92 7.80
CA LYS A 32 -22.16 -15.71 6.52
C LYS A 32 -23.55 -15.08 6.70
N THR A 33 -24.37 -15.61 7.60
CA THR A 33 -25.70 -15.04 7.87
C THR A 33 -25.62 -13.63 8.43
N SER A 34 -24.67 -13.36 9.33
CA SER A 34 -24.44 -12.01 9.86
C SER A 34 -24.06 -11.02 8.75
N LEU A 35 -23.23 -11.45 7.80
CA LEU A 35 -22.83 -10.61 6.67
C LEU A 35 -23.99 -10.37 5.72
N GLU A 36 -24.77 -11.39 5.37
CA GLU A 36 -25.98 -11.24 4.55
C GLU A 36 -26.92 -10.21 5.17
N HIS A 37 -27.12 -10.24 6.48
CA HIS A 37 -27.90 -9.23 7.19
C HIS A 37 -27.26 -7.83 7.14
N LEU A 38 -25.94 -7.70 7.31
CA LEU A 38 -25.26 -6.41 7.18
C LEU A 38 -25.33 -5.85 5.76
N SER A 39 -25.34 -6.72 4.75
CA SER A 39 -25.41 -6.31 3.34
C SER A 39 -26.73 -5.63 2.97
N THR A 40 -27.82 -5.89 3.71
CA THR A 40 -29.12 -5.24 3.49
C THR A 40 -29.22 -3.88 4.18
N ILE A 41 -28.39 -3.61 5.20
CA ILE A 41 -28.42 -2.38 6.00
C ILE A 41 -27.39 -1.37 5.50
N LEU A 42 -26.23 -1.84 5.04
CA LEU A 42 -25.10 -0.98 4.71
C LEU A 42 -25.26 -0.26 3.35
N PRO A 43 -24.63 0.91 3.18
CA PRO A 43 -24.60 1.60 1.89
C PRO A 43 -23.95 0.74 0.80
N PRO A 44 -24.37 0.88 -0.47
CA PRO A 44 -23.90 0.04 -1.57
C PRO A 44 -22.38 0.08 -1.79
N ASP A 45 -21.73 1.23 -1.53
CA ASP A 45 -20.26 1.34 -1.64
C ASP A 45 -19.53 0.52 -0.55
N THR A 46 -20.09 0.49 0.67
CA THR A 46 -19.51 -0.31 1.77
C THR A 46 -19.69 -1.81 1.51
N VAL A 47 -20.86 -2.20 0.98
CA VAL A 47 -21.12 -3.59 0.56
C VAL A 47 -20.13 -4.03 -0.52
N ARG A 48 -19.86 -3.16 -1.51
CA ARG A 48 -18.86 -3.42 -2.55
C ARG A 48 -17.46 -3.65 -1.96
N LYS A 49 -17.02 -2.81 -1.01
CA LYS A 49 -15.72 -2.97 -0.33
C LYS A 49 -15.64 -4.29 0.44
N ILE A 50 -16.72 -4.68 1.13
CA ILE A 50 -16.79 -5.96 1.83
C ILE A 50 -16.65 -7.12 0.84
N HIS A 51 -17.38 -7.09 -0.28
CA HIS A 51 -17.30 -8.15 -1.29
C HIS A 51 -15.89 -8.32 -1.84
N ILE A 52 -15.20 -7.22 -2.17
CA ILE A 52 -13.80 -7.25 -2.62
C ILE A 52 -12.90 -7.85 -1.53
N ALA A 53 -13.10 -7.47 -0.26
CA ALA A 53 -12.32 -7.99 0.86
C ALA A 53 -12.56 -9.49 1.12
N GLN A 54 -13.66 -10.06 0.64
CA GLN A 54 -13.98 -11.49 0.73
C GLN A 54 -13.38 -12.35 -0.38
N GLU A 55 -12.82 -11.74 -1.43
CA GLU A 55 -12.20 -12.49 -2.52
C GLU A 55 -11.09 -13.40 -1.98
N THR A 56 -10.99 -14.60 -2.55
CA THR A 56 -10.03 -15.61 -2.10
C THR A 56 -8.61 -15.06 -2.22
N GLY A 57 -7.90 -15.02 -1.10
CA GLY A 57 -6.52 -14.50 -1.06
C GLY A 57 -6.42 -12.99 -0.87
N ALA A 58 -7.52 -12.24 -0.87
CA ALA A 58 -7.50 -10.79 -0.65
C ALA A 58 -6.86 -10.41 0.70
N SER A 59 -6.96 -11.27 1.71
CA SER A 59 -6.43 -11.04 3.06
C SER A 59 -5.04 -11.67 3.31
N ASN A 60 -4.42 -12.30 2.31
CA ASN A 60 -3.15 -13.03 2.50
C ASN A 60 -2.00 -12.13 2.97
N TRP A 61 -2.00 -10.86 2.57
CA TRP A 61 -0.98 -9.89 2.97
C TRP A 61 -1.09 -9.48 4.45
N LEU A 62 -2.24 -9.67 5.11
CA LEU A 62 -2.41 -9.42 6.55
C LEU A 62 -1.82 -10.54 7.41
N THR A 63 -1.68 -11.74 6.84
CA THR A 63 -1.16 -12.94 7.51
C THR A 63 0.23 -13.33 7.02
N SER A 64 0.77 -12.64 6.02
CA SER A 64 2.10 -12.93 5.47
C SER A 64 3.20 -12.53 6.44
N LEU A 65 4.24 -13.36 6.54
CA LEU A 65 5.40 -13.07 7.37
C LEU A 65 6.20 -11.89 6.78
N PRO A 66 6.58 -10.88 7.59
CA PRO A 66 7.35 -9.73 7.11
C PRO A 66 8.82 -10.10 6.91
N ILE A 67 9.14 -10.67 5.74
CA ILE A 67 10.50 -11.11 5.39
C ILE A 67 11.25 -9.97 4.67
N ARG A 68 12.23 -9.37 5.35
CA ARG A 68 13.02 -8.25 4.82
C ARG A 68 13.79 -8.58 3.55
N ALA A 69 14.38 -9.78 3.48
CA ALA A 69 15.16 -10.23 2.32
C ALA A 69 14.32 -10.37 1.03
N LYS A 70 13.00 -10.41 1.15
CA LYS A 70 12.06 -10.51 0.01
C LYS A 70 11.27 -9.21 -0.22
N GLY A 71 11.57 -8.15 0.53
CA GLY A 71 10.82 -6.89 0.44
C GLY A 71 9.38 -6.98 0.96
N PHE A 72 9.05 -7.96 1.81
CA PHE A 72 7.71 -8.10 2.38
C PHE A 72 7.53 -7.32 3.69
N ASN A 73 8.51 -6.53 4.10
CA ASN A 73 8.44 -5.70 5.29
C ASN A 73 7.81 -4.34 4.96
N LEU A 74 6.57 -4.14 5.40
CA LEU A 74 5.92 -2.82 5.37
C LEU A 74 6.36 -1.99 6.57
N ASN A 75 6.56 -0.69 6.35
CA ASN A 75 6.71 0.27 7.43
C ASN A 75 5.40 0.42 8.22
N LYS A 76 5.47 0.94 9.45
CA LYS A 76 4.28 1.20 10.29
C LYS A 76 3.22 2.00 9.54
N GLN A 77 3.63 3.09 8.88
CA GLN A 77 2.70 3.95 8.15
C GLN A 77 2.10 3.24 6.94
N GLU A 78 2.91 2.55 6.14
CA GLU A 78 2.45 1.82 4.96
C GLU A 78 1.42 0.74 5.32
N PHE A 79 1.62 0.04 6.43
CA PHE A 79 0.66 -0.93 6.93
C PHE A 79 -0.66 -0.27 7.34
N VAL A 80 -0.60 0.83 8.10
CA VAL A 80 -1.79 1.57 8.54
C VAL A 80 -2.55 2.13 7.34
N ASP A 81 -1.85 2.73 6.39
CA ASP A 81 -2.43 3.29 5.17
C ASP A 81 -3.06 2.18 4.32
N ALA A 82 -2.39 1.03 4.15
CA ALA A 82 -2.93 -0.10 3.41
C ALA A 82 -4.21 -0.67 4.05
N VAL A 83 -4.26 -0.74 5.38
CA VAL A 83 -5.49 -1.14 6.12
C VAL A 83 -6.59 -0.10 5.93
N ALA A 84 -6.26 1.18 6.05
CA ALA A 84 -7.22 2.26 5.85
C ALA A 84 -7.81 2.24 4.44
N LEU A 85 -6.97 2.11 3.42
CA LEU A 85 -7.38 1.97 2.01
C LEU A 85 -8.28 0.76 1.79
N ARG A 86 -7.94 -0.39 2.39
CA ARG A 86 -8.73 -1.62 2.27
C ARG A 86 -10.17 -1.44 2.76
N TYR A 87 -10.34 -0.84 3.93
CA TYR A 87 -11.66 -0.65 4.55
C TYR A 87 -12.34 0.67 4.15
N GLY A 88 -11.66 1.50 3.36
CA GLY A 88 -12.13 2.84 3.00
C GLY A 88 -12.20 3.79 4.19
N TRP A 89 -11.34 3.60 5.18
CA TRP A 89 -11.16 4.54 6.29
C TRP A 89 -10.34 5.76 5.83
N PRO A 90 -10.50 6.91 6.51
CA PRO A 90 -9.69 8.08 6.22
C PRO A 90 -8.20 7.79 6.45
N VAL A 91 -7.37 8.13 5.48
CA VAL A 91 -5.91 8.04 5.59
C VAL A 91 -5.39 9.27 6.30
N GLU A 92 -4.63 9.06 7.39
CA GLU A 92 -4.04 10.16 8.16
C GLU A 92 -2.88 10.81 7.42
N GLY A 93 -2.68 12.12 7.60
CA GLY A 93 -1.55 12.84 7.01
C GLY A 93 -1.70 13.21 5.54
N LEU A 94 -2.86 12.95 4.91
CA LEU A 94 -3.15 13.46 3.58
C LEU A 94 -3.36 14.99 3.63
N PRO A 95 -2.70 15.80 2.77
CA PRO A 95 -2.99 17.24 2.72
C PRO A 95 -4.42 17.45 2.22
N ASN A 96 -5.13 18.49 2.71
CA ASN A 96 -6.52 18.77 2.32
C ASN A 96 -6.68 19.23 0.86
N THR A 97 -5.62 19.78 0.28
CA THR A 97 -5.61 20.34 -1.08
C THR A 97 -4.46 19.74 -1.86
N CYS A 98 -4.75 19.29 -3.08
CA CYS A 98 -3.76 18.71 -3.98
C CYS A 98 -3.01 19.82 -4.73
N VAL A 99 -1.84 19.50 -5.29
CA VAL A 99 -1.02 20.41 -6.13
C VAL A 99 -1.80 20.94 -7.34
N CYS A 100 -2.84 20.24 -7.80
CA CYS A 100 -3.72 20.74 -8.85
C CYS A 100 -4.79 21.74 -8.39
N GLY A 101 -4.90 22.01 -7.08
CA GLY A 101 -5.83 22.96 -6.47
C GLY A 101 -7.20 22.39 -6.06
N SER A 102 -7.49 21.11 -6.32
CA SER A 102 -8.74 20.47 -5.90
C SER A 102 -8.65 19.86 -4.49
N PRO A 103 -9.79 19.63 -3.81
CA PRO A 103 -9.83 18.91 -2.56
C PRO A 103 -9.22 17.52 -2.74
N ASN A 104 -8.36 17.14 -1.81
CA ASN A 104 -7.56 15.94 -1.94
C ASN A 104 -8.19 14.81 -1.13
N ASN A 105 -8.90 13.94 -1.83
CA ASN A 105 -9.38 12.66 -1.30
C ASN A 105 -8.43 11.53 -1.73
N VAL A 106 -8.56 10.34 -1.14
CA VAL A 106 -7.83 9.13 -1.53
C VAL A 106 -8.00 8.85 -3.04
N ASP A 107 -9.24 8.89 -3.54
CA ASP A 107 -9.51 8.65 -4.97
C ASP A 107 -8.84 9.69 -5.87
N HIS A 108 -8.85 10.96 -5.44
CA HIS A 108 -8.19 12.03 -6.18
C HIS A 108 -6.67 11.86 -6.17
N THR A 109 -6.10 11.53 -5.02
CA THR A 109 -4.66 11.27 -4.85
C THR A 109 -4.18 10.21 -5.82
N MET A 110 -4.95 9.13 -5.99
CA MET A 110 -4.62 8.00 -6.86
C MET A 110 -4.84 8.25 -8.36
N THR A 111 -5.58 9.29 -8.72
CA THR A 111 -5.95 9.59 -10.12
C THR A 111 -5.37 10.91 -10.63
N CYS A 112 -4.88 11.77 -9.73
CA CYS A 112 -4.39 13.09 -10.10
C CYS A 112 -3.07 13.01 -10.86
N LYS A 113 -3.09 13.52 -12.10
CA LYS A 113 -1.91 13.59 -12.97
C LYS A 113 -0.84 14.58 -12.48
N LYS A 114 -1.22 15.56 -11.66
CA LYS A 114 -0.31 16.56 -11.08
C LYS A 114 0.12 16.25 -9.64
N GLY A 115 -0.56 15.31 -8.97
CA GLY A 115 -0.38 14.99 -7.55
C GLY A 115 0.81 14.07 -7.24
N GLY A 116 1.65 13.76 -8.23
CA GLY A 116 2.88 12.98 -8.07
C GLY A 116 2.69 11.46 -7.99
N PHE A 117 1.65 10.96 -7.30
CA PHE A 117 1.47 9.50 -7.09
C PHE A 117 1.38 8.67 -8.38
N VAL A 118 0.64 9.17 -9.38
CA VAL A 118 0.56 8.50 -10.69
C VAL A 118 1.96 8.41 -11.31
N CYS A 119 2.72 9.50 -11.31
CA CYS A 119 4.08 9.54 -11.85
C CYS A 119 5.01 8.57 -11.11
N ILE A 120 4.98 8.56 -9.78
CA ILE A 120 5.80 7.65 -8.96
C ILE A 120 5.56 6.19 -9.33
N ARG A 121 4.29 5.77 -9.43
CA ARG A 121 3.95 4.40 -9.83
C ARG A 121 4.41 4.06 -11.25
N HIS A 122 4.31 5.00 -12.18
CA HIS A 122 4.81 4.82 -13.54
C HIS A 122 6.33 4.69 -13.55
N ASP A 123 7.03 5.51 -12.78
CA ASP A 123 8.49 5.46 -12.62
C ASP A 123 8.92 4.13 -12.00
N GLU A 124 8.24 3.63 -10.97
CA GLU A 124 8.53 2.32 -10.36
C GLU A 124 8.41 1.17 -11.37
N VAL A 125 7.36 1.16 -12.19
CA VAL A 125 7.18 0.12 -13.23
C VAL A 125 8.25 0.25 -14.31
N ARG A 126 8.58 1.47 -14.75
CA ARG A 126 9.67 1.71 -15.70
C ARG A 126 11.00 1.21 -15.14
N ASP A 127 11.30 1.50 -13.89
CA ASP A 127 12.59 1.20 -13.30
C ASP A 127 12.73 -0.30 -13.02
N LEU A 128 11.65 -0.97 -12.59
CA LEU A 128 11.60 -2.42 -12.44
C LEU A 128 11.80 -3.15 -13.77
N THR A 129 11.08 -2.74 -14.81
CA THR A 129 11.19 -3.35 -16.15
C THR A 129 12.57 -3.15 -16.74
N ALA A 130 13.15 -1.96 -16.60
CA ALA A 130 14.52 -1.69 -17.02
C ALA A 130 15.54 -2.51 -16.23
N SER A 131 15.31 -2.75 -14.92
CA SER A 131 16.18 -3.62 -14.11
C SER A 131 16.19 -5.04 -14.63
N MET A 132 15.03 -5.62 -14.93
CA MET A 132 14.92 -6.96 -15.50
C MET A 132 15.57 -7.05 -16.88
N LEU A 133 15.39 -6.03 -17.73
CA LEU A 133 15.96 -6.02 -19.08
C LEU A 133 17.49 -5.89 -19.06
N ARG A 134 18.08 -5.17 -18.10
CA ARG A 134 19.55 -5.08 -17.94
C ARG A 134 20.21 -6.41 -17.62
N GLU A 135 19.48 -7.40 -17.09
CA GLU A 135 20.02 -8.73 -16.83
C GLU A 135 20.21 -9.55 -18.11
N VAL A 136 19.48 -9.23 -19.18
CA VAL A 136 19.45 -10.02 -20.44
C VAL A 136 20.01 -9.23 -21.63
N CYS A 137 19.80 -7.92 -21.67
CA CYS A 137 20.17 -7.05 -22.79
C CYS A 137 21.31 -6.10 -22.41
N GLN A 138 22.23 -5.85 -23.35
CA GLN A 138 23.46 -5.06 -23.10
C GLN A 138 23.30 -3.55 -23.30
N ASP A 139 22.19 -3.07 -23.86
CA ASP A 139 21.96 -1.65 -24.16
C ASP A 139 20.56 -1.21 -23.68
N VAL A 140 20.39 -1.11 -22.37
CA VAL A 140 19.12 -0.73 -21.73
C VAL A 140 19.33 0.48 -20.84
N SER A 141 18.82 1.62 -21.29
CA SER A 141 18.77 2.87 -20.53
C SER A 141 17.33 3.20 -20.12
N THR A 142 17.14 3.65 -18.87
CA THR A 142 15.89 4.29 -18.44
C THR A 142 15.79 5.69 -19.04
N GLU A 143 14.58 6.10 -19.43
CA GLU A 143 14.34 7.44 -19.98
C GLU A 143 14.87 8.53 -19.02
N PRO A 144 15.79 9.41 -19.48
CA PRO A 144 16.30 10.48 -18.66
C PRO A 144 15.22 11.55 -18.45
N THR A 145 15.28 12.26 -17.31
CA THR A 145 14.42 13.43 -17.10
C THR A 145 14.69 14.46 -18.18
N LEU A 146 13.65 14.79 -18.96
CA LEU A 146 13.77 15.79 -20.01
C LEU A 146 14.18 17.14 -19.42
N LEU A 147 15.09 17.82 -20.11
CA LEU A 147 15.46 19.19 -19.76
C LEU A 147 14.19 20.07 -19.81
N PRO A 148 13.99 20.97 -18.83
CA PRO A 148 12.93 21.97 -18.92
C PRO A 148 13.08 22.72 -20.23
N LEU A 149 12.02 22.78 -21.03
CA LEU A 149 12.01 23.57 -22.26
C LEU A 149 12.14 25.05 -21.86
N MET A 150 13.35 25.58 -21.92
CA MET A 150 13.57 27.01 -21.83
C MET A 150 13.14 27.65 -23.15
N GLY A 151 11.95 28.24 -23.13
CA GLY A 151 11.53 29.26 -24.08
C GLY A 151 11.20 28.76 -25.49
N ASN A 152 9.91 28.58 -25.73
CA ASN A 152 9.21 29.29 -26.79
C ASN A 152 7.83 29.64 -26.21
N SER A 153 7.65 30.91 -25.85
CA SER A 153 6.45 31.42 -25.19
C SER A 153 5.22 31.24 -26.09
N CYS A 154 4.32 30.34 -25.69
CA CYS A 154 2.91 30.45 -26.05
C CYS A 154 2.06 30.03 -24.85
N GLY A 155 1.48 31.03 -24.16
CA GLY A 155 0.41 30.88 -23.17
C GLY A 155 0.85 30.44 -21.78
N THR A 156 0.85 31.39 -20.85
CA THR A 156 0.84 31.27 -19.38
C THR A 156 0.68 29.86 -18.80
N GLY A 157 1.79 29.26 -18.37
CA GLY A 157 1.85 28.08 -17.52
C GLY A 157 3.25 27.99 -16.93
N GLN A 158 3.35 28.01 -15.59
CA GLN A 158 4.64 27.96 -14.90
C GLN A 158 5.46 26.74 -15.31
N PRO A 159 6.80 26.84 -15.38
CA PRO A 159 7.65 25.71 -15.71
C PRO A 159 7.48 24.61 -14.65
N ILE A 160 7.23 23.39 -15.12
CA ILE A 160 7.24 22.19 -14.29
C ILE A 160 8.71 21.96 -13.92
N LEU A 161 9.15 22.49 -12.79
CA LEU A 161 10.42 22.09 -12.18
C LEU A 161 10.39 20.57 -11.99
N PRO A 162 11.46 19.84 -12.34
CA PRO A 162 11.54 18.41 -12.04
C PRO A 162 11.42 18.22 -10.53
N LEU A 163 10.38 17.53 -10.08
CA LEU A 163 10.09 17.27 -8.66
C LEU A 163 11.24 16.60 -7.90
N ARG A 164 12.28 16.13 -8.60
CA ARG A 164 13.45 15.48 -8.00
C ARG A 164 14.45 16.46 -7.37
N LEU A 165 14.43 17.76 -7.70
CA LEU A 165 15.43 18.74 -7.20
C LEU A 165 14.90 19.73 -6.16
N ALA A 166 13.59 19.73 -5.84
CA ALA A 166 13.05 20.61 -4.80
C ALA A 166 13.28 20.10 -3.36
N TRP A 167 13.78 18.88 -3.17
CA TRP A 167 14.01 18.29 -1.84
C TRP A 167 15.46 18.35 -1.35
N THR A 168 16.44 18.62 -2.21
CA THR A 168 17.85 18.62 -1.80
C THR A 168 18.40 19.97 -1.36
N SER A 169 17.60 21.05 -1.36
CA SER A 169 18.09 22.41 -1.04
C SER A 169 17.84 22.89 0.39
N VAL A 170 17.50 22.00 1.33
CA VAL A 170 17.42 22.33 2.79
C VAL A 170 18.30 21.37 3.60
N LEU A 171 19.56 21.19 3.22
CA LEU A 171 20.58 20.66 4.12
C LEU A 171 21.87 21.43 3.81
N GLY A 172 22.19 22.37 4.71
CA GLY A 172 23.36 23.24 4.61
C GLY A 172 24.68 22.48 4.77
N ASP A 173 25.71 23.11 4.20
CA ASP A 173 27.13 22.75 4.26
C ASP A 173 27.62 22.27 5.62
N SER A 174 28.41 21.19 5.61
CA SER A 174 29.55 20.94 6.51
C SER A 174 30.40 19.82 5.90
N GLY A 175 31.55 20.15 5.31
CA GLY A 175 32.60 19.15 5.01
C GLY A 175 33.47 18.85 6.24
N PRO A 176 34.64 18.18 6.07
CA PRO A 176 34.83 16.80 5.63
C PRO A 176 35.48 15.95 6.76
N GLU A 177 35.33 14.62 6.75
CA GLU A 177 36.35 13.60 7.12
C GLU A 177 35.74 12.20 7.35
N GLY A 178 36.37 11.19 6.74
CA GLY A 178 36.63 9.88 7.37
C GLY A 178 35.50 8.85 7.54
N SER A 179 35.61 7.77 6.75
CA SER A 179 35.10 6.39 6.98
C SER A 179 33.60 6.11 6.74
N GLY A 180 33.31 5.18 5.80
CA GLY A 180 31.98 4.56 5.65
C GLY A 180 31.79 3.35 6.60
N PRO A 181 30.76 2.49 6.42
CA PRO A 181 29.50 2.63 5.68
C PRO A 181 28.28 2.55 6.62
N PHE A 182 27.20 3.31 6.37
CA PHE A 182 25.94 3.13 7.11
C PHE A 182 24.74 3.59 6.28
N TRP A 183 24.13 2.67 5.54
CA TRP A 183 22.87 2.91 4.85
C TRP A 183 21.74 2.99 5.88
N THR A 184 21.42 4.18 6.37
CA THR A 184 20.12 4.43 7.01
C THR A 184 19.06 4.61 5.93
N SER A 185 18.30 3.55 5.70
CA SER A 185 16.97 3.62 5.10
C SER A 185 16.08 4.51 5.97
N GLY A 186 15.75 5.70 5.47
CA GLY A 186 14.97 6.69 6.20
C GLY A 186 14.25 7.65 5.27
N SER A 187 13.55 7.16 4.26
CA SER A 187 12.57 7.97 3.52
C SER A 187 11.23 7.94 4.27
N SER A 188 11.15 8.75 5.34
CA SER A 188 9.87 9.15 5.92
C SER A 188 9.19 10.09 4.94
N THR A 189 8.12 9.63 4.30
CA THR A 189 7.24 10.46 3.47
C THR A 189 6.39 11.35 4.37
N ARG A 190 7.02 12.32 5.03
CA ARG A 190 6.32 13.39 5.74
C ARG A 190 5.97 14.46 4.71
N TRP A 191 4.68 14.67 4.47
CA TRP A 191 4.20 15.86 3.77
C TRP A 191 4.69 17.12 4.50
N PRO A 192 5.15 18.15 3.78
CA PRO A 192 5.52 19.41 4.43
C PRO A 192 4.29 20.00 5.14
N PRO A 193 4.46 20.62 6.33
CA PRO A 193 3.36 21.22 7.04
C PRO A 193 2.76 22.39 6.23
N PRO A 194 1.45 22.63 6.33
CA PRO A 194 0.82 23.77 5.68
C PRO A 194 1.35 25.08 6.28
N SER A 195 1.63 26.05 5.40
CA SER A 195 1.93 27.45 5.73
C SER A 195 0.76 28.15 6.40
#